data_AF-A0AAN7RXN8-F1
#
_entry.id   AF-A0AAN7RXN8-F1
#
_cell.length_a   1.000
_cell.length_b   1.000
_cell.length_c   1.000
_cell.angle_alpha   90.00
_cell.angle_beta   90.00
_cell.angle_gamma   90.00
#
_symmetry.space_group_name_H-M   'P 1'
#
loop_
_entity.id
_entity.type
_entity.pdbx_description
1 polymer ?
#
loop_
_entity_poly.entity_id
_entity_poly.type
_entity_poly.pdbx_seq_one_letter_code
_entity_poly.pdbx_strand_id
1 'polypeptide(L)'
;MLNQSVLLFKRSNFQDESSSHECNQRMILLYGVGKERDEARHQLKKITKDILKILNKKSTTEMGVGDEGQKARKTKQEAFPTLETVFTKLQQLSYFDQHQVTSQISSNVLEQITSFASGTSYHLPLAHHIQLIFDLMEPALNINGLLDFAIQLLNELSVVEAELLLKSSSLAGSYTTGLCVCIVAVLRRYHACLILNSEQTAQVFEGFVAATVFQKVFLVFF
;
A
#
# COMPACT_ATOMS: atom_id res chain seq x y z
N MET A 1 6.25 -10.60 31.30
CA MET A 1 5.34 -10.33 30.17
C MET A 1 6.18 -10.24 28.92
N LEU A 2 6.13 -11.25 28.05
CA LEU A 2 6.77 -11.19 26.74
C LEU A 2 5.96 -10.22 25.88
N ASN A 3 6.63 -9.18 25.38
CA ASN A 3 6.02 -8.04 24.72
C ASN A 3 5.22 -8.52 23.48
N GLN A 4 3.95 -8.17 23.39
CA GLN A 4 3.03 -8.61 22.33
C GLN A 4 3.56 -8.23 20.93
N SER A 5 4.32 -7.13 20.85
CA SER A 5 5.07 -6.68 19.67
C SER A 5 6.14 -7.68 19.21
N VAL A 6 6.81 -8.38 20.14
CA VAL A 6 7.82 -9.41 19.83
C VAL A 6 7.16 -10.69 19.31
N LEU A 7 5.96 -11.03 19.80
CA LEU A 7 5.18 -12.16 19.29
C LEU A 7 4.59 -11.88 17.90
N LEU A 8 4.13 -10.65 17.63
CA LEU A 8 3.72 -10.22 16.29
C LEU A 8 4.91 -10.21 15.31
N PHE A 9 6.06 -9.70 15.73
CA PHE A 9 7.29 -9.70 14.92
C PHE A 9 7.86 -11.11 14.67
N LYS A 10 7.71 -12.02 15.63
CA LYS A 10 8.14 -13.42 15.46
C LYS A 10 7.15 -14.23 14.62
N ARG A 11 5.85 -13.88 14.66
CA ARG A 11 4.80 -14.46 13.80
C ARG A 11 4.92 -13.96 12.35
N SER A 12 5.27 -12.69 12.13
CA SER A 12 5.55 -12.15 10.80
C SER A 12 6.76 -12.82 10.16
N ASN A 13 7.87 -13.04 10.88
CA ASN A 13 9.06 -13.72 10.34
C ASN A 13 8.83 -15.19 9.96
N PHE A 14 8.01 -15.95 10.71
CA PHE A 14 7.71 -17.35 10.37
C PHE A 14 6.76 -17.46 9.16
N GLN A 15 5.83 -16.51 9.00
CA GLN A 15 5.03 -16.37 7.79
C GLN A 15 5.89 -15.95 6.59
N ASP A 16 6.93 -15.13 6.79
CA ASP A 16 7.81 -14.65 5.71
C ASP A 16 8.66 -15.78 5.09
N GLU A 17 9.24 -16.67 5.90
CA GLU A 17 10.01 -17.82 5.37
C GLU A 17 9.12 -18.86 4.67
N SER A 18 7.96 -19.19 5.26
CA SER A 18 7.00 -20.12 4.65
C SER A 18 6.42 -19.53 3.36
N SER A 19 6.12 -18.22 3.34
CA SER A 19 5.56 -17.55 2.15
C SER A 19 6.56 -17.47 1.01
N SER A 20 7.86 -17.27 1.30
CA SER A 20 8.93 -17.25 0.30
C SER A 20 9.09 -18.61 -0.40
N HIS A 21 9.05 -19.70 0.37
CA HIS A 21 9.14 -21.05 -0.17
C HIS A 21 7.90 -21.40 -1.03
N GLU A 22 6.69 -21.11 -0.55
CA GLU A 22 5.45 -21.30 -1.31
C GLU A 22 5.42 -20.43 -2.59
N CYS A 23 5.87 -19.18 -2.50
CA CYS A 23 5.99 -18.28 -3.65
C CYS A 23 6.96 -18.84 -4.69
N ASN A 24 8.09 -19.40 -4.26
CA ASN A 24 9.06 -20.00 -5.15
C ASN A 24 8.53 -21.28 -5.81
N GLN A 25 7.85 -22.16 -5.06
CA GLN A 25 7.20 -23.34 -5.64
C GLN A 25 6.16 -22.97 -6.70
N ARG A 26 5.34 -21.96 -6.41
CA ARG A 26 4.33 -21.48 -7.34
C ARG A 26 4.92 -20.83 -8.58
N MET A 27 6.01 -20.09 -8.43
CA MET A 27 6.77 -19.55 -9.56
C MET A 27 7.29 -20.66 -10.48
N ILE A 28 7.80 -21.75 -9.90
CA ILE A 28 8.22 -22.95 -10.66
C ILE A 28 7.01 -23.61 -11.33
N LEU A 29 5.86 -23.68 -10.66
CA LEU A 29 4.64 -24.27 -11.22
C LEU A 29 4.12 -23.47 -12.42
N LEU A 30 4.13 -22.15 -12.34
CA LEU A 30 3.57 -21.27 -13.37
C LEU A 30 4.49 -21.06 -14.57
N TYR A 31 5.81 -20.99 -14.34
CA TYR A 31 6.80 -20.59 -15.34
C TYR A 31 7.92 -21.62 -15.56
N GLY A 32 7.82 -22.79 -14.93
CA GLY A 32 8.83 -23.83 -15.01
C GLY A 32 10.16 -23.41 -14.40
N VAL A 33 11.24 -23.97 -14.94
CA VAL A 33 12.62 -23.68 -14.55
C VAL A 33 13.39 -23.10 -15.73
N GLY A 34 14.32 -22.18 -15.45
CA GLY A 34 15.17 -21.56 -16.48
C GLY A 34 14.66 -20.19 -16.95
N LYS A 35 14.80 -19.91 -18.25
CA LYS A 35 14.73 -18.55 -18.81
C LYS A 35 13.37 -17.87 -18.64
N GLU A 36 12.27 -18.58 -18.88
CA GLU A 36 10.91 -18.03 -18.81
C GLU A 36 10.56 -17.58 -17.38
N ARG A 37 10.94 -18.39 -16.38
CA ARG A 37 10.81 -18.05 -14.96
C ARG A 37 11.61 -16.80 -14.59
N ASP A 38 12.83 -16.69 -15.08
CA ASP A 38 13.67 -15.53 -14.80
C ASP A 38 13.12 -14.26 -15.49
N GLU A 39 12.60 -14.39 -16.71
CA GLU A 39 11.89 -13.32 -17.41
C GLU A 39 10.63 -12.87 -16.66
N ALA A 40 9.79 -13.80 -16.18
CA ALA A 40 8.62 -13.50 -15.36
C ALA A 40 9.02 -12.72 -14.10
N ARG A 41 10.02 -13.22 -13.36
CA ARG A 41 10.55 -12.53 -12.16
C ARG A 41 11.06 -11.11 -12.47
N HIS A 42 11.73 -10.93 -13.61
CA HIS A 42 12.18 -9.62 -14.05
C HIS A 42 11.01 -8.68 -14.37
N GLN A 43 9.96 -9.19 -15.02
CA GLN A 43 8.74 -8.43 -15.28
C GLN A 43 8.06 -7.98 -13.99
N LEU A 44 7.91 -8.86 -13.00
CA LEU A 44 7.35 -8.51 -11.69
C LEU A 44 8.13 -7.37 -11.03
N LYS A 45 9.47 -7.54 -10.93
CA LYS A 45 10.34 -6.50 -10.36
C LYS A 45 10.24 -5.19 -11.12
N LYS A 46 10.08 -5.23 -12.45
CA LYS A 46 9.94 -4.02 -13.28
C LYS A 46 8.63 -3.31 -12.98
N ILE A 47 7.51 -4.04 -12.98
CA ILE A 47 6.17 -3.49 -12.72
C ILE A 47 6.10 -2.91 -11.30
N THR A 48 6.56 -3.66 -10.28
CA THR A 48 6.62 -3.15 -8.90
C THR A 48 7.42 -1.85 -8.82
N LYS A 49 8.62 -1.81 -9.40
CA LYS A 49 9.45 -0.60 -9.40
C LYS A 49 8.78 0.57 -10.11
N ASP A 50 8.11 0.33 -11.21
CA ASP A 50 7.42 1.38 -11.95
C ASP A 50 6.22 1.94 -11.18
N ILE A 51 5.46 1.10 -10.47
CA ILE A 51 4.42 1.54 -9.52
C ILE A 51 5.04 2.36 -8.39
N LEU A 52 6.10 1.86 -7.75
CA LEU A 52 6.76 2.57 -6.65
C LEU A 52 7.33 3.93 -7.08
N LYS A 53 7.80 4.08 -8.33
CA LYS A 53 8.22 5.40 -8.85
C LYS A 53 7.04 6.38 -8.92
N ILE A 54 5.85 5.90 -9.29
CA ILE A 54 4.63 6.72 -9.30
C ILE A 54 4.24 7.10 -7.86
N LEU A 55 4.17 6.12 -6.96
CA LEU A 55 3.79 6.32 -5.55
C LEU A 55 4.78 7.19 -4.75
N ASN A 56 6.05 7.25 -5.15
CA ASN A 56 7.07 8.07 -4.50
C ASN A 56 7.27 9.43 -5.18
N LYS A 57 6.53 9.72 -6.26
CA LYS A 57 6.60 11.02 -6.92
C LYS A 57 5.99 12.06 -5.97
N LYS A 58 6.84 12.91 -5.39
CA LYS A 58 6.40 14.09 -4.65
C LYS A 58 5.58 14.98 -5.60
N SER A 59 4.45 15.51 -5.15
CA SER A 59 3.61 16.45 -5.92
C SER A 59 4.39 17.75 -6.15
N THR A 60 5.23 17.78 -7.19
CA THR A 60 5.78 19.02 -7.74
C THR A 60 4.69 19.68 -8.57
N THR A 61 3.85 20.48 -7.90
CA THR A 61 3.08 21.52 -8.55
C THR A 61 3.90 22.80 -8.54
N GLU A 62 4.87 22.90 -9.43
CA GLU A 62 5.31 24.19 -9.95
C GLU A 62 5.44 24.06 -11.47
N MET A 63 4.40 24.58 -12.14
CA MET A 63 4.40 24.85 -13.56
C MET A 63 5.34 26.03 -13.81
N GLY A 64 6.63 25.74 -13.92
CA GLY A 64 7.64 26.68 -14.41
C GLY A 64 7.77 26.55 -15.93
N VAL A 65 7.14 27.46 -16.65
CA VAL A 65 7.38 27.75 -18.06
C VAL A 65 8.78 28.37 -18.22
N GLY A 66 9.54 27.92 -19.21
CA GLY A 66 10.86 28.46 -19.64
C GLY A 66 12.00 27.52 -19.24
N ASP A 67 12.89 27.05 -20.10
CA ASP A 67 13.52 27.68 -21.26
C ASP A 67 14.20 26.62 -22.13
N GLU A 68 14.36 26.92 -23.41
CA GLU A 68 15.00 26.05 -24.41
C GLU A 68 16.52 25.92 -24.16
N GLY A 69 17.11 24.75 -24.44
CA GLY A 69 18.56 24.71 -24.65
C GLY A 69 19.29 23.39 -24.40
N GLN A 70 19.33 22.54 -25.43
CA GLN A 70 20.55 21.86 -25.90
C GLN A 70 21.44 21.09 -24.88
N LYS A 71 21.42 19.76 -24.92
CA LYS A 71 22.39 18.93 -25.69
C LYS A 71 22.27 17.44 -25.35
N ALA A 72 22.37 16.64 -26.40
CA ALA A 72 22.13 15.22 -26.44
C ALA A 72 23.06 14.40 -25.51
N ARG A 73 22.44 13.47 -24.77
CA ARG A 73 23.05 12.16 -24.49
C ARG A 73 21.98 11.11 -24.73
N LYS A 74 22.10 10.37 -25.86
CA LYS A 74 21.27 9.20 -26.19
C LYS A 74 21.61 8.05 -25.22
N THR A 75 21.18 8.18 -23.98
CA THR A 75 20.82 7.02 -23.17
C THR A 75 19.35 6.76 -23.50
N LYS A 76 18.92 5.51 -23.71
CA LYS A 76 17.48 5.18 -23.76
C LYS A 76 16.87 5.73 -22.47
N GLN A 77 16.31 6.94 -22.50
CA GLN A 77 15.50 7.46 -21.41
C GLN A 77 14.28 6.55 -21.42
N GLU A 78 14.27 5.55 -20.55
CA GLU A 78 13.03 4.84 -20.25
C GLU A 78 12.04 5.93 -19.81
N ALA A 79 11.05 6.18 -20.66
CA ALA A 79 10.01 7.15 -20.39
C ALA A 79 9.40 6.85 -19.02
N PHE A 80 9.12 7.89 -18.24
CA PHE A 80 8.51 7.73 -16.93
C PHE A 80 7.21 6.91 -17.07
N PRO A 81 7.00 5.88 -16.24
CA PRO A 81 5.84 5.00 -16.39
C PRO A 81 4.55 5.80 -16.16
N THR A 82 3.58 5.66 -17.08
CA THR A 82 2.25 6.23 -16.90
C THR A 82 1.38 5.26 -16.10
N LEU A 83 0.42 5.81 -15.35
CA LEU A 83 -0.58 5.06 -14.60
C LEU A 83 -1.28 4.00 -15.47
N GLU A 84 -1.78 4.42 -16.63
CA GLU A 84 -2.46 3.55 -17.59
C GLU A 84 -1.59 2.37 -18.07
N THR A 85 -0.32 2.64 -18.37
CA THR A 85 0.62 1.60 -18.81
C THR A 85 0.87 0.58 -17.71
N VAL A 86 0.98 1.06 -16.47
CA VAL A 86 1.23 0.22 -15.29
C VAL A 86 0.01 -0.64 -14.97
N PHE A 87 -1.20 -0.07 -15.02
CA PHE A 87 -2.46 -0.81 -14.86
C PHE A 87 -2.59 -1.91 -15.91
N THR A 88 -2.36 -1.58 -17.18
CA THR A 88 -2.45 -2.53 -18.29
C THR A 88 -1.47 -3.69 -18.10
N LYS A 89 -0.21 -3.38 -17.74
CA LYS A 89 0.81 -4.40 -17.49
C LYS A 89 0.48 -5.27 -16.28
N LEU A 90 -0.04 -4.67 -15.20
CA LEU A 90 -0.46 -5.42 -14.02
C LEU A 90 -1.59 -6.40 -14.36
N GLN A 91 -2.61 -5.95 -15.10
CA GLN A 91 -3.74 -6.78 -15.51
C GLN A 91 -3.35 -7.94 -16.44
N GLN A 92 -2.23 -7.83 -17.15
CA GLN A 92 -1.69 -8.90 -17.99
C GLN A 92 -0.97 -10.01 -17.19
N LEU A 93 -0.64 -9.78 -15.92
CA LEU A 93 -0.04 -10.78 -15.06
C LEU A 93 -1.06 -11.81 -14.57
N SER A 94 -0.58 -12.97 -14.10
CA SER A 94 -1.42 -13.91 -13.37
C SER A 94 -1.97 -13.26 -12.08
N TYR A 95 -3.15 -13.66 -11.60
CA TYR A 95 -3.68 -13.12 -10.33
C TYR A 95 -2.70 -13.29 -9.17
N PHE A 96 -1.95 -14.38 -9.15
CA PHE A 96 -0.92 -14.60 -8.13
C PHE A 96 0.16 -13.52 -8.17
N ASP A 97 0.64 -13.19 -9.36
CA ASP A 97 1.66 -12.17 -9.56
C ASP A 97 1.12 -10.76 -9.31
N GLN A 98 -0.15 -10.51 -9.65
CA GLN A 98 -0.83 -9.27 -9.29
C GLN A 98 -0.91 -9.12 -7.76
N HIS A 99 -1.23 -10.19 -7.04
CA HIS A 99 -1.24 -10.21 -5.57
C HIS A 99 0.16 -9.93 -5.02
N GLN A 100 1.19 -10.56 -5.59
CA GLN A 100 2.57 -10.33 -5.16
C GLN A 100 3.02 -8.87 -5.37
N VAL A 101 2.72 -8.27 -6.53
CA VAL A 101 3.03 -6.87 -6.82
C VAL A 101 2.28 -5.94 -5.87
N THR A 102 0.97 -6.15 -5.71
CA THR A 102 0.11 -5.31 -4.85
C THR A 102 0.51 -5.40 -3.38
N SER A 103 0.86 -6.58 -2.87
CA SER A 103 1.37 -6.76 -1.52
C SER A 103 2.71 -6.04 -1.28
N GLN A 104 3.62 -6.06 -2.27
CA GLN A 104 4.91 -5.36 -2.13
C GLN A 104 4.73 -3.83 -2.07
N ILE A 105 3.88 -3.27 -2.92
CA ILE A 105 3.65 -1.81 -2.94
C ILE A 105 2.87 -1.36 -1.70
N SER A 106 1.91 -2.14 -1.20
CA SER A 106 1.15 -1.83 0.02
C SER A 106 2.06 -1.86 1.24
N SER A 107 2.92 -2.88 1.36
CA SER A 107 3.90 -2.96 2.45
C SER A 107 4.87 -1.78 2.44
N ASN A 108 5.34 -1.34 1.27
CA ASN A 108 6.22 -0.17 1.20
C ASN A 108 5.53 1.12 1.67
N VAL A 109 4.27 1.33 1.27
CA VAL A 109 3.50 2.51 1.70
C VAL A 109 3.19 2.45 3.19
N LEU A 110 2.86 1.26 3.72
CA LEU A 110 2.64 1.09 5.15
C LEU A 110 3.92 1.38 5.95
N GLU A 111 5.07 0.88 5.50
CA GLU A 111 6.36 1.17 6.12
C GLU A 111 6.66 2.68 6.16
N GLN A 112 6.33 3.43 5.10
CA GLN A 112 6.45 4.89 5.10
C GLN A 112 5.55 5.54 6.17
N ILE A 113 4.31 5.06 6.32
CA ILE A 113 3.36 5.56 7.32
C ILE A 113 3.85 5.24 8.73
N THR A 114 4.25 4.01 9.01
CA THR A 114 4.78 3.60 10.32
C THR A 114 6.09 4.33 10.65
N SER A 115 6.94 4.58 9.64
CA SER A 115 8.17 5.38 9.82
C SER A 115 7.84 6.83 10.18
N PHE A 116 6.80 7.41 9.59
CA PHE A 116 6.31 8.73 9.97
C PHE A 116 5.71 8.71 11.39
N ALA A 117 4.84 7.74 11.70
CA ALA A 117 4.17 7.59 12.99
C ALA A 117 5.16 7.38 14.16
N SER A 118 6.29 6.72 13.90
CA SER A 118 7.39 6.56 14.86
C SER A 118 8.32 7.77 14.97
N GLY A 119 8.09 8.84 14.19
CA GLY A 119 8.93 10.03 14.13
C GLY A 119 10.30 9.82 13.46
N THR A 120 10.54 8.65 12.86
CA THR A 120 11.81 8.32 12.17
C THR A 120 11.88 8.91 10.76
N SER A 121 10.73 9.32 10.20
CA SER A 121 10.61 9.97 8.88
C SER A 121 9.72 11.22 8.95
N TYR A 122 10.00 12.19 8.07
CA TYR A 122 9.16 13.38 7.85
C TYR A 122 8.33 13.29 6.56
N HIS A 123 8.33 12.13 5.92
CA HIS A 123 7.68 11.94 4.62
C HIS A 123 6.48 11.01 4.77
N LEU A 124 5.33 11.56 4.41
CA LEU A 124 4.06 10.87 4.39
C LEU A 124 3.63 10.65 2.93
N PRO A 125 3.14 9.46 2.56
CA PRO A 125 2.63 9.22 1.20
C PRO A 125 1.37 10.06 0.94
N LEU A 126 1.16 10.49 -0.30
CA LEU A 126 -0.02 11.27 -0.67
C LEU A 126 -1.29 10.40 -0.56
N ALA A 127 -2.41 10.97 -0.12
CA ALA A 127 -3.65 10.22 0.06
C ALA A 127 -4.13 9.52 -1.23
N HIS A 128 -3.95 10.17 -2.39
CA HIS A 128 -4.29 9.58 -3.68
C HIS A 128 -3.36 8.41 -4.08
N HIS A 129 -2.16 8.31 -3.53
CA HIS A 129 -1.29 7.14 -3.72
C HIS A 129 -1.82 5.91 -2.96
N ILE A 130 -2.39 6.12 -1.78
CA ILE A 130 -3.04 5.05 -1.02
C ILE A 130 -4.32 4.60 -1.73
N GLN A 131 -5.12 5.55 -2.21
CA GLN A 131 -6.31 5.23 -3.01
C GLN A 131 -5.96 4.44 -4.29
N LEU A 132 -4.88 4.83 -4.97
CA LEU A 132 -4.38 4.09 -6.13
C LEU A 132 -4.05 2.63 -5.79
N ILE A 133 -3.54 2.33 -4.60
CA ILE A 133 -3.29 0.93 -4.19
C ILE A 133 -4.60 0.18 -4.06
N PHE A 134 -5.65 0.78 -3.47
CA PHE A 134 -6.97 0.17 -3.43
C PHE A 134 -7.51 -0.12 -4.85
N ASP A 135 -7.35 0.83 -5.76
CA ASP A 135 -7.77 0.70 -7.17
C ASP A 135 -6.94 -0.35 -7.95
N LEU A 136 -5.72 -0.68 -7.51
CA LEU A 136 -4.91 -1.77 -8.09
C LEU A 136 -5.30 -3.13 -7.51
N MET A 137 -5.67 -3.20 -6.23
CA MET A 137 -6.00 -4.45 -5.54
C MET A 137 -7.39 -4.98 -5.88
N GLU A 138 -8.35 -4.10 -6.14
CA GLU A 138 -9.73 -4.48 -6.45
C GLU A 138 -9.85 -5.24 -7.79
N PRO A 139 -9.30 -4.76 -8.92
CA PRO A 139 -9.26 -5.54 -10.17
C PRO A 139 -8.42 -6.80 -10.08
N ALA A 140 -7.41 -6.82 -9.19
CA ALA A 140 -6.60 -8.00 -8.91
C ALA A 140 -7.31 -9.06 -8.07
N LEU A 141 -8.54 -8.81 -7.61
CA LEU A 141 -9.30 -9.68 -6.71
C LEU A 141 -8.53 -10.04 -5.43
N ASN A 142 -7.62 -9.16 -4.99
CA ASN A 142 -6.83 -9.35 -3.78
C ASN A 142 -7.59 -8.85 -2.55
N ILE A 143 -8.78 -9.40 -2.31
CA ILE A 143 -9.71 -8.86 -1.30
C ILE A 143 -9.16 -9.00 0.13
N ASN A 144 -8.52 -10.13 0.43
CA ASN A 144 -7.91 -10.34 1.75
C ASN A 144 -6.76 -9.35 1.97
N GLY A 145 -5.85 -9.22 1.00
CA GLY A 145 -4.75 -8.25 1.11
C GLY A 145 -5.24 -6.80 1.18
N LEU A 146 -6.32 -6.47 0.47
CA LEU A 146 -6.97 -5.15 0.52
C LEU A 146 -7.53 -4.86 1.91
N LEU A 147 -8.25 -5.82 2.51
CA LEU A 147 -8.77 -5.70 3.88
C LEU A 147 -7.63 -5.59 4.90
N ASP A 148 -6.62 -6.46 4.81
CA ASP A 148 -5.46 -6.43 5.71
C ASP A 148 -4.72 -5.08 5.64
N PHE A 149 -4.54 -4.53 4.44
CA PHE A 149 -3.91 -3.24 4.26
C PHE A 149 -4.77 -2.10 4.83
N ALA A 150 -6.07 -2.10 4.57
CA ALA A 150 -6.99 -1.10 5.10
C ALA A 150 -7.05 -1.10 6.64
N ILE A 151 -7.02 -2.28 7.27
CA ILE A 151 -6.99 -2.44 8.73
C ILE A 151 -5.68 -1.93 9.31
N GLN A 152 -4.54 -2.28 8.71
CA GLN A 152 -3.23 -1.80 9.15
C GLN A 152 -3.15 -0.27 9.05
N LEU A 153 -3.64 0.32 7.96
CA LEU A 153 -3.73 1.78 7.83
C LEU A 153 -4.61 2.40 8.92
N LEU A 154 -5.78 1.81 9.20
CA LEU A 154 -6.71 2.30 10.22
C LEU A 154 -6.04 2.36 11.61
N ASN A 155 -5.27 1.34 11.95
CA ASN A 155 -4.60 1.24 13.24
C ASN A 155 -3.48 2.29 13.41
N GLU A 156 -2.87 2.74 12.32
CA GLU A 156 -1.82 3.78 12.34
C GLU A 156 -2.41 5.21 12.37
N LEU A 157 -3.67 5.42 11.97
CA LEU A 157 -4.24 6.76 11.79
C LEU A 157 -4.18 7.65 13.04
N SER A 158 -4.42 7.08 14.22
CA SER A 158 -4.42 7.83 15.48
C SER A 158 -3.03 8.37 15.82
N VAL A 159 -1.99 7.56 15.60
CA VAL A 159 -0.59 7.93 15.85
C VAL A 159 -0.12 8.93 14.80
N VAL A 160 -0.47 8.73 13.52
CA VAL A 160 -0.17 9.68 12.44
C VAL A 160 -0.79 11.05 12.72
N GLU A 161 -2.04 11.09 13.20
CA GLU A 161 -2.69 12.35 13.57
C GLU A 161 -1.98 13.05 14.72
N ALA A 162 -1.62 12.32 15.77
CA ALA A 162 -0.88 12.87 16.90
C ALA A 162 0.47 13.47 16.46
N GLU A 163 1.19 12.78 15.56
CA GLU A 163 2.46 13.26 15.03
C GLU A 163 2.30 14.48 14.11
N LEU A 164 1.23 14.53 13.30
CA LEU A 164 0.89 15.71 12.48
C LEU A 164 0.58 16.93 13.34
N LEU A 165 -0.17 16.75 14.44
CA LEU A 165 -0.47 17.81 15.40
C LEU A 165 0.79 18.29 16.12
N LEU A 166 1.65 17.36 16.56
CA LEU A 166 2.94 17.67 17.19
C LEU A 166 3.81 18.53 16.27
N LYS A 167 3.85 18.21 14.98
CA LYS A 167 4.61 18.98 13.96
C LYS A 167 3.89 20.23 13.47
N SER A 168 2.70 20.57 13.99
CA SER A 168 1.87 21.68 13.51
C SER A 168 1.64 21.66 11.98
N SER A 169 1.47 20.47 11.42
CA SER A 169 1.31 20.28 9.98
C SER A 169 -0.07 20.76 9.51
N SER A 170 -0.13 21.40 8.34
CA SER A 170 -1.40 21.75 7.68
C SER A 170 -2.22 20.53 7.25
N LEU A 171 -1.61 19.34 7.25
CA LEU A 171 -2.28 18.07 6.94
C LEU A 171 -3.03 17.48 8.14
N ALA A 172 -2.80 17.98 9.36
CA ALA A 172 -3.52 17.52 10.55
C ALA A 172 -5.05 17.65 10.34
N GLY A 173 -5.79 16.61 10.74
CA GLY A 173 -7.22 16.47 10.54
C GLY A 173 -7.63 16.17 9.11
N SER A 174 -7.10 16.88 8.10
CA SER A 174 -7.53 16.71 6.70
C SER A 174 -7.06 15.40 6.07
N TYR A 175 -5.79 15.05 6.27
CA TYR A 175 -5.18 13.85 5.69
C TYR A 175 -5.79 12.57 6.27
N THR A 176 -5.83 12.48 7.59
CA THR A 176 -6.34 11.31 8.33
C THR A 176 -7.85 11.14 8.17
N THR A 177 -8.64 12.23 8.12
CA THR A 177 -10.07 12.15 7.76
C THR A 177 -10.25 11.58 6.35
N GLY A 178 -9.50 12.09 5.37
CA GLY A 178 -9.59 11.62 3.99
C GLY A 178 -9.29 10.14 3.86
N LEU A 179 -8.21 9.67 4.51
CA LEU A 179 -7.88 8.25 4.54
C LEU A 179 -8.93 7.40 5.26
N CYS A 180 -9.44 7.88 6.39
CA CYS A 180 -10.49 7.19 7.14
C CYS A 180 -11.73 6.95 6.26
N VAL A 181 -12.16 7.96 5.48
CA VAL A 181 -13.28 7.81 4.55
C VAL A 181 -13.00 6.75 3.48
N CYS A 182 -11.79 6.74 2.89
CA CYS A 182 -11.41 5.72 1.91
C CYS A 182 -11.40 4.31 2.54
N ILE A 183 -10.86 4.17 3.74
CA ILE A 183 -10.82 2.89 4.48
C ILE A 183 -12.24 2.40 4.79
N VAL A 184 -13.10 3.26 5.33
CA VAL A 184 -14.50 2.93 5.63
C VAL A 184 -15.24 2.47 4.37
N ALA A 185 -14.99 3.11 3.23
CA ALA A 185 -15.59 2.71 1.96
C ALA A 185 -15.18 1.28 1.55
N VAL A 186 -13.90 0.93 1.68
CA VAL A 186 -13.38 -0.43 1.43
C VAL A 186 -14.00 -1.44 2.40
N LEU A 187 -13.95 -1.16 3.70
CA LEU A 187 -14.48 -2.06 4.73
C LEU A 187 -15.99 -2.31 4.57
N ARG A 188 -16.76 -1.27 4.23
CA ARG A 188 -18.20 -1.40 3.96
C ARG A 188 -18.46 -2.24 2.71
N ARG A 189 -17.71 -2.02 1.63
CA ARG A 189 -17.86 -2.76 0.37
C ARG A 189 -17.59 -4.26 0.56
N TYR A 190 -16.60 -4.60 1.38
CA TYR A 190 -16.16 -5.98 1.62
C TYR A 190 -16.56 -6.52 3.00
N HIS A 191 -17.58 -5.93 3.63
CA HIS A 191 -18.04 -6.31 4.96
C HIS A 191 -18.38 -7.80 5.07
N ALA A 192 -19.00 -8.38 4.03
CA ALA A 192 -19.34 -9.80 4.00
C ALA A 192 -18.11 -10.72 4.11
N CYS A 193 -16.95 -10.30 3.59
CA CYS A 193 -15.69 -11.02 3.74
C CYS A 193 -15.07 -10.78 5.12
N LEU A 194 -15.14 -9.54 5.61
CA LEU A 194 -14.60 -9.13 6.90
C LEU A 194 -15.23 -9.91 8.07
N ILE A 195 -16.56 -10.06 8.10
CA ILE A 195 -17.27 -10.74 9.20
C ILE A 195 -16.93 -12.23 9.34
N LEU A 196 -16.38 -12.85 8.29
CA LEU A 196 -15.93 -14.24 8.35
C LEU A 196 -14.63 -14.38 9.16
N ASN A 197 -13.90 -13.27 9.37
CA ASN A 197 -12.71 -13.22 10.19
C ASN A 197 -12.98 -12.37 11.45
N SER A 198 -13.28 -13.04 12.55
CA SER A 198 -13.58 -12.39 13.83
C SER A 198 -12.41 -11.58 14.38
N GLU A 199 -11.16 -11.99 14.11
CA GLU A 199 -9.95 -11.28 14.58
C GLU A 199 -9.79 -9.94 13.86
N GLN A 200 -9.87 -9.94 12.53
CA GLN A 200 -9.85 -8.71 11.73
C GLN A 200 -11.03 -7.79 12.05
N THR A 201 -12.22 -8.37 12.26
CA THR A 201 -13.40 -7.59 12.66
C THR A 201 -13.17 -6.87 13.98
N ALA A 202 -12.59 -7.55 14.98
CA ALA A 202 -12.25 -6.92 16.26
C ALA A 202 -11.21 -5.79 16.09
N GLN A 203 -10.16 -6.00 15.29
CA GLN A 203 -9.15 -4.97 15.00
C GLN A 203 -9.76 -3.73 14.35
N VAL A 204 -10.74 -3.89 13.46
CA VAL A 204 -11.45 -2.75 12.85
C VAL A 204 -12.16 -1.93 13.92
N PHE A 205 -12.86 -2.56 14.86
CA PHE A 205 -13.54 -1.86 15.95
C PHE A 205 -12.55 -1.14 16.87
N GLU A 206 -11.45 -1.80 17.25
CA GLU A 206 -10.39 -1.19 18.04
C GLU A 206 -9.78 0.02 17.34
N GLY A 207 -9.48 -0.11 16.04
CA GLY A 207 -8.96 0.98 15.21
C GLY A 207 -9.89 2.18 15.15
N PHE A 208 -11.20 1.96 14.97
CA PHE A 208 -12.19 3.05 15.01
C PHE A 208 -12.31 3.73 16.37
N VAL A 209 -12.23 2.96 17.47
CA VAL A 209 -12.23 3.52 18.83
C VAL A 209 -10.98 4.36 19.08
N ALA A 210 -9.81 3.87 18.65
CA ALA A 210 -8.54 4.59 18.78
C ALA A 210 -8.52 5.87 17.93
N ALA A 211 -9.18 5.86 16.78
CA ALA A 211 -9.30 7.01 15.89
C ALA A 211 -10.39 8.00 16.36
N THR A 212 -10.60 8.15 17.68
CA THR A 212 -11.76 8.80 18.34
C THR A 212 -12.05 10.25 17.92
N VAL A 213 -11.14 10.90 17.20
CA VAL A 213 -11.38 12.17 16.48
C VAL A 213 -12.45 12.02 15.38
N PHE A 214 -12.74 10.79 14.93
CA PHE A 214 -13.63 10.49 13.80
C PHE A 214 -14.93 9.77 14.18
N GLN A 215 -15.36 9.82 15.45
CA GLN A 215 -16.64 9.20 15.91
C GLN A 215 -17.86 9.63 15.09
N LYS A 216 -17.85 10.82 14.47
CA LYS A 216 -18.92 11.27 13.57
C LYS A 216 -19.01 10.45 12.27
N VAL A 217 -17.90 9.89 11.80
CA VAL A 217 -17.88 9.00 10.61
C VAL A 217 -18.45 7.63 10.97
N PHE A 218 -18.17 7.15 12.18
CA PHE A 218 -18.66 5.85 12.68
C PHE A 218 -20.20 5.81 12.77
N LEU A 219 -20.84 6.89 13.25
CA LEU A 219 -22.30 7.01 13.39
C LEU A 219 -23.09 7.22 12.09
N VAL A 220 -22.42 7.50 10.98
CA VAL A 220 -23.09 7.72 9.67
C VAL A 220 -23.08 6.45 8.82
N PHE A 221 -22.23 5.47 9.17
CA PHE A 221 -21.99 4.28 8.35
C PHE A 221 -22.49 2.96 8.95
N PHE A 222 -22.89 2.94 10.22
CA PHE A 222 -23.68 1.90 10.88
C PHE A 222 -25.01 2.49 11.36
#